data_AF-A0A8H3J7Q0-F1
#
_entry.id   AF-A0A8H3J7Q0-F1
#
_cell.length_a   1.000
_cell.length_b   1.000
_cell.length_c   1.000
_cell.angle_alpha   90.00
_cell.angle_beta   90.00
_cell.angle_gamma   90.00
#
_symmetry.space_group_name_H-M   'P 1'
#
loop_
_entity.id
_entity.type
_entity.pdbx_description
1 polymer ?
#
loop_
_entity_poly.entity_id
_entity_poly.type
_entity_poly.pdbx_seq_one_letter_code
_entity_poly.pdbx_strand_id
1 'polypeptide(L)'
;MAEEHHIANLDPSAFFTLHDYDSSGHWSPDEIRRTYGLDDESARDVPAEKKTNAVQEVIRIFDKDGDGHVSREEWMDGWVKEGKRLPDFGTGPGHHGDDEYEYEIHHFEKFHDENTKEEDLTHPEDIAHFRKHDEMDAQAEYQEHMDQMPIVEQNIPQKFRRY
;
A
#
# COMPACT_ATOMS: atom_id res chain seq x y z
N MET A 1 -8.15 7.97 6.19
CA MET A 1 -8.93 7.60 4.98
C MET A 1 -9.75 8.74 4.38
N ALA A 2 -10.74 9.30 5.08
CA ALA A 2 -11.70 10.24 4.47
C ALA A 2 -11.11 11.64 4.19
N GLU A 3 -10.17 12.13 5.00
CA GLU A 3 -9.51 13.43 4.77
C GLU A 3 -8.28 13.35 3.86
N GLU A 4 -7.62 12.19 3.77
CA GLU A 4 -6.26 12.10 3.22
C GLU A 4 -6.17 11.41 1.85
N HIS A 5 -7.25 10.77 1.36
CA HIS A 5 -7.20 10.08 0.07
C HIS A 5 -7.62 10.92 -1.15
N HIS A 6 -7.79 12.24 -1.04
CA HIS A 6 -8.54 13.02 -2.05
C HIS A 6 -9.86 12.33 -2.50
N ILE A 7 -10.42 11.41 -1.69
CA ILE A 7 -11.59 10.56 -1.99
C ILE A 7 -12.82 11.43 -2.27
N ALA A 8 -12.88 12.61 -1.67
CA ALA A 8 -13.94 13.57 -1.90
C ALA A 8 -14.01 14.06 -3.36
N ASN A 9 -12.91 13.96 -4.12
CA ASN A 9 -12.81 14.40 -5.51
C ASN A 9 -12.72 13.24 -6.53
N LEU A 10 -12.57 11.99 -6.08
CA LEU A 10 -12.52 10.83 -6.96
C LEU A 10 -13.93 10.31 -7.25
N ASP A 11 -14.20 10.03 -8.52
CA ASP A 11 -15.42 9.33 -8.91
C ASP A 11 -15.47 7.96 -8.20
N PRO A 12 -16.59 7.57 -7.57
CA PRO A 12 -16.67 6.32 -6.81
C PRO A 12 -16.33 5.07 -7.63
N SER A 13 -16.59 5.08 -8.94
CA SER A 13 -16.20 3.97 -9.79
C SER A 13 -14.68 3.94 -10.02
N ALA A 14 -14.06 5.10 -10.22
CA ALA A 14 -12.61 5.16 -10.39
C ALA A 14 -11.90 4.68 -9.11
N PHE A 15 -12.41 5.09 -7.93
CA PHE A 15 -11.91 4.60 -6.65
C PHE A 15 -12.01 3.08 -6.54
N PHE A 16 -13.17 2.51 -6.88
CA PHE A 16 -13.35 1.05 -6.88
C PHE A 16 -12.31 0.35 -7.76
N THR A 17 -12.21 0.77 -9.03
CA THR A 17 -11.31 0.14 -10.01
C THR A 17 -9.84 0.26 -9.62
N LEU A 18 -9.42 1.38 -8.99
CA LEU A 18 -8.04 1.54 -8.55
C LEU A 18 -7.63 0.60 -7.40
N HIS A 19 -8.60 0.13 -6.60
CA HIS A 19 -8.35 -0.71 -5.43
C HIS A 19 -8.83 -2.16 -5.61
N ASP A 20 -9.33 -2.49 -6.80
CA ASP A 20 -9.50 -3.85 -7.31
C ASP A 20 -8.16 -4.27 -7.94
N TYR A 21 -7.21 -4.63 -7.08
CA TYR A 21 -5.80 -4.77 -7.43
C TYR A 21 -5.54 -5.95 -8.36
N ASP A 22 -6.36 -7.00 -8.28
CA ASP A 22 -6.28 -8.15 -9.17
C ASP A 22 -7.27 -8.08 -10.35
N SER A 23 -8.05 -7.01 -10.44
CA SER A 23 -9.07 -6.78 -11.47
C SER A 23 -10.15 -7.88 -11.52
N SER A 24 -10.47 -8.47 -10.38
CA SER A 24 -11.51 -9.49 -10.23
C SER A 24 -12.93 -8.92 -10.26
N GLY A 25 -13.09 -7.59 -10.18
CA GLY A 25 -14.37 -6.90 -10.11
C GLY A 25 -14.99 -6.89 -8.70
N HIS A 26 -14.24 -7.35 -7.70
CA HIS A 26 -14.65 -7.44 -6.30
C HIS A 26 -13.51 -6.95 -5.42
N TRP A 27 -13.81 -6.38 -4.25
CA TRP A 27 -12.82 -6.24 -3.20
C TRP A 27 -12.89 -7.43 -2.27
N SER A 28 -11.81 -8.19 -2.24
CA SER A 28 -11.56 -9.25 -1.27
C SER A 28 -11.13 -8.68 0.10
N PRO A 29 -11.17 -9.50 1.16
CA PRO A 29 -10.61 -9.11 2.46
C PRO A 29 -9.18 -8.58 2.38
N ASP A 30 -8.33 -9.19 1.55
CA ASP A 30 -6.93 -8.78 1.38
C ASP A 30 -6.79 -7.43 0.67
N GLU A 31 -7.64 -7.13 -0.31
CA GLU A 31 -7.63 -5.82 -0.98
C GLU A 31 -8.16 -4.71 -0.08
N ILE A 32 -9.13 -5.01 0.79
CA ILE A 32 -9.56 -4.09 1.86
C ILE A 32 -8.39 -3.84 2.81
N ARG A 33 -7.66 -4.89 3.24
CA ARG A 33 -6.48 -4.71 4.09
C ARG A 33 -5.44 -3.82 3.44
N ARG A 34 -5.17 -4.06 2.16
CA ARG A 34 -4.20 -3.29 1.37
C ARG A 34 -4.64 -1.84 1.24
N THR A 35 -5.88 -1.57 0.86
CA THR A 35 -6.44 -0.22 0.75
C THR A 35 -6.26 0.59 2.04
N TYR A 36 -6.40 -0.07 3.19
CA TYR A 36 -6.20 0.52 4.53
C TYR A 36 -4.76 0.50 5.05
N GLY A 37 -3.79 0.06 4.26
CA GLY A 37 -2.38 -0.05 4.68
C GLY A 37 -2.18 -0.96 5.90
N LEU A 38 -3.08 -1.94 6.14
CA LEU A 38 -3.09 -2.70 7.39
C LEU A 38 -1.88 -3.63 7.53
N ASP A 39 -1.18 -3.92 6.45
CA ASP A 39 0.03 -4.76 6.44
C ASP A 39 1.32 -3.93 6.24
N ASP A 40 1.20 -2.60 6.15
CA ASP A 40 2.34 -1.70 6.03
C ASP A 40 3.10 -1.54 7.37
N GLU A 41 4.37 -1.12 7.28
CA GLU A 41 5.22 -0.87 8.45
C GLU A 41 4.64 0.24 9.35
N SER A 42 3.94 1.22 8.79
CA SER A 42 3.23 2.27 9.54
C SER A 42 2.12 1.69 10.45
N ALA A 43 1.54 0.55 10.08
CA ALA A 43 0.52 -0.15 10.85
C ALA A 43 1.08 -1.27 11.75
N ARG A 44 2.41 -1.33 11.98
CA ARG A 44 3.05 -2.40 12.78
C ARG A 44 2.51 -2.51 14.20
N ASP A 45 2.20 -1.37 14.83
CA ASP A 45 1.75 -1.27 16.22
C ASP A 45 0.22 -1.41 16.36
N VAL A 46 -0.50 -1.53 15.24
CA VAL A 46 -1.95 -1.75 15.22
C VAL A 46 -2.24 -3.21 15.61
N PRO A 47 -3.05 -3.48 16.65
CA PRO A 47 -3.39 -4.85 17.05
C PRO A 47 -4.07 -5.65 15.92
N ALA A 48 -3.72 -6.93 15.77
CA ALA A 48 -4.28 -7.80 14.73
C ALA A 48 -5.82 -7.89 14.77
N GLU A 49 -6.41 -7.86 15.97
CA GLU A 49 -7.86 -7.80 16.15
C GLU A 49 -8.46 -6.52 15.55
N LYS A 50 -7.82 -5.36 15.75
CA LYS A 50 -8.24 -4.08 15.17
C LYS A 50 -8.17 -4.13 13.64
N LYS A 51 -7.11 -4.73 13.07
CA LYS A 51 -6.98 -4.93 11.62
C LYS A 51 -8.10 -5.82 11.07
N THR A 52 -8.42 -6.90 11.77
CA THR A 52 -9.51 -7.83 11.39
C THR A 52 -10.88 -7.14 11.44
N ASN A 53 -11.14 -6.39 12.51
CA ASN A 53 -12.39 -5.66 12.69
C ASN A 53 -12.58 -4.57 11.62
N ALA A 54 -11.51 -3.90 11.20
CA ALA A 54 -11.56 -2.92 10.11
C ALA A 54 -12.07 -3.54 8.81
N VAL A 55 -11.53 -4.70 8.42
CA VAL A 55 -11.96 -5.42 7.21
C VAL A 55 -13.41 -5.88 7.31
N GLN A 56 -13.78 -6.50 8.44
CA GLN A 56 -15.14 -6.98 8.66
C GLN A 56 -16.17 -5.85 8.63
N GLU A 57 -15.82 -4.68 9.14
CA GLU A 57 -16.69 -3.51 9.13
C GLU A 57 -16.94 -3.00 7.71
N VAL A 58 -15.92 -2.97 6.85
CA VAL A 58 -16.08 -2.58 5.43
C VAL A 58 -17.00 -3.56 4.71
N ILE A 59 -16.77 -4.87 4.85
CA ILE A 59 -17.64 -5.92 4.30
C ILE A 59 -19.07 -5.70 4.80
N ARG A 60 -19.27 -5.56 6.12
CA ARG A 60 -20.60 -5.33 6.72
C ARG A 60 -21.34 -4.10 6.16
N ILE A 61 -20.61 -3.06 5.74
CA ILE A 61 -21.21 -1.84 5.18
C ILE A 61 -21.71 -2.08 3.76
N PHE A 62 -20.94 -2.79 2.93
CA PHE A 62 -21.18 -2.86 1.49
C PHE A 62 -21.70 -4.21 0.99
N ASP A 63 -21.21 -5.33 1.53
CA ASP A 63 -21.60 -6.70 1.16
C ASP A 63 -23.08 -6.94 1.52
N LYS A 64 -23.93 -7.01 0.48
CA LYS A 64 -25.38 -7.19 0.59
C LYS A 64 -25.77 -8.65 0.41
N ASP A 65 -25.04 -9.39 -0.40
CA ASP A 65 -25.37 -10.78 -0.70
C ASP A 65 -24.72 -11.79 0.26
N GLY A 66 -23.75 -11.33 1.06
CA GLY A 66 -23.12 -12.07 2.16
C GLY A 66 -22.03 -13.03 1.69
N ASP A 67 -21.44 -12.80 0.51
CA ASP A 67 -20.37 -13.64 -0.03
C ASP A 67 -18.97 -13.34 0.55
N GLY A 68 -18.87 -12.30 1.39
CA GLY A 68 -17.64 -11.88 2.05
C GLY A 68 -16.73 -10.99 1.20
N HIS A 69 -17.20 -10.56 0.03
CA HIS A 69 -16.52 -9.63 -0.87
C HIS A 69 -17.39 -8.39 -1.07
N VAL A 70 -16.83 -7.34 -1.68
CA VAL A 70 -17.60 -6.17 -2.09
C VAL A 70 -17.55 -6.06 -3.61
N SER A 71 -18.64 -6.42 -4.28
CA SER A 71 -18.74 -6.25 -5.72
C SER A 71 -18.83 -4.78 -6.13
N ARG A 72 -18.50 -4.48 -7.38
CA ARG A 72 -18.68 -3.12 -7.93
C ARG A 72 -20.11 -2.61 -7.80
N GLU A 73 -21.11 -3.49 -7.96
CA GLU A 73 -22.53 -3.10 -7.83
C GLU A 73 -22.86 -2.70 -6.39
N GLU A 74 -22.45 -3.49 -5.41
CA GLU A 74 -22.65 -3.22 -3.98
C GLU A 74 -21.94 -1.95 -3.52
N TRP A 75 -20.72 -1.74 -3.99
CA TRP A 75 -19.99 -0.50 -3.76
C TRP A 75 -20.75 0.72 -4.28
N MET A 76 -21.17 0.67 -5.55
CA MET A 76 -21.88 1.79 -6.19
C MET A 76 -23.24 2.06 -5.54
N ASP A 77 -23.96 1.00 -5.19
CA ASP A 77 -25.21 1.09 -4.44
C ASP A 77 -25.00 1.73 -3.07
N GLY A 78 -24.04 1.22 -2.31
CA GLY A 78 -23.74 1.71 -0.98
C GLY A 78 -23.29 3.17 -1.01
N TRP A 79 -22.35 3.51 -1.88
CA TRP A 79 -21.74 4.83 -1.91
C TRP A 79 -22.64 5.90 -2.51
N VAL A 80 -23.22 5.65 -3.69
CA VAL A 80 -23.99 6.65 -4.45
C VAL A 80 -25.45 6.66 -4.07
N LYS A 81 -26.09 5.49 -3.96
CA LYS A 81 -27.54 5.43 -3.67
C LYS A 81 -27.84 5.56 -2.18
N GLU A 82 -27.05 4.91 -1.33
CA GLU A 82 -27.29 4.84 0.12
C GLU A 82 -26.45 5.85 0.93
N GLY A 83 -25.46 6.50 0.31
CA GLY A 83 -24.62 7.49 0.96
C GLY A 83 -23.66 6.92 2.01
N LYS A 84 -23.42 5.60 2.01
CA LYS A 84 -22.43 4.93 2.85
C LYS A 84 -21.02 5.41 2.49
N ARG A 85 -20.13 5.42 3.49
CA ARG A 85 -18.74 5.85 3.34
C ARG A 85 -17.83 4.86 4.03
N LEU A 86 -16.59 4.77 3.55
CA LEU A 86 -15.54 4.03 4.23
C LEU A 86 -15.24 4.68 5.58
N PRO A 87 -15.27 3.92 6.69
CA PRO A 87 -14.88 4.44 8.01
C PRO A 87 -13.39 4.77 8.07
N ASP A 88 -13.04 5.75 8.90
CA ASP A 88 -11.65 5.94 9.30
C ASP A 88 -11.36 5.14 10.57
N PHE A 89 -10.43 4.19 10.49
CA PHE A 89 -10.05 3.34 11.63
C PHE A 89 -8.84 3.90 12.40
N GLY A 90 -8.25 5.02 11.98
CA GLY A 90 -7.04 5.57 12.58
C GLY A 90 -5.90 4.54 12.58
N THR A 91 -5.73 3.84 11.47
CA THR A 91 -4.70 2.80 11.27
C THR A 91 -3.48 3.32 10.50
N GLY A 92 -3.52 4.58 10.05
CA GLY A 92 -2.52 5.17 9.18
C GLY A 92 -3.18 5.84 7.97
N PRO A 93 -2.36 6.41 7.06
CA PRO A 93 -2.84 7.13 5.89
C PRO A 93 -3.66 6.23 4.94
N GLY A 94 -3.26 4.96 4.78
CA GLY A 94 -3.79 4.02 3.79
C GLY A 94 -2.67 3.47 2.93
N HIS A 95 -2.99 2.97 1.73
CA HIS A 95 -2.01 2.65 0.70
C HIS A 95 -2.60 2.96 -0.70
N HIS A 96 -2.05 3.98 -1.33
CA HIS A 96 -2.35 4.55 -2.64
C HIS A 96 -1.59 3.97 -3.85
N GLY A 97 -0.44 3.30 -3.67
CA GLY A 97 0.42 2.96 -4.80
C GLY A 97 1.68 2.19 -4.45
N ASP A 98 2.82 2.60 -4.99
CA ASP A 98 4.16 2.18 -4.55
C ASP A 98 4.70 3.20 -3.52
N ASP A 99 5.84 2.88 -2.91
CA ASP A 99 6.45 3.70 -1.86
C ASP A 99 6.69 5.16 -2.31
N GLU A 100 7.01 5.36 -3.60
CA GLU A 100 7.25 6.69 -4.20
C GLU A 100 5.97 7.50 -4.24
N TYR A 101 4.88 6.90 -4.72
CA TYR A 101 3.60 7.58 -4.80
C TYR A 101 3.04 7.92 -3.41
N GLU A 102 3.20 7.03 -2.42
CA GLU A 102 2.83 7.33 -1.03
C GLU A 102 3.59 8.54 -0.48
N TYR A 103 4.91 8.54 -0.67
CA TYR A 103 5.77 9.62 -0.19
C TYR A 103 5.39 10.96 -0.80
N GLU A 104 5.16 10.97 -2.13
CA GLU A 104 4.77 12.17 -2.86
C GLU A 104 3.47 12.78 -2.29
N ILE A 105 2.40 11.99 -2.19
CA ILE A 105 1.08 12.53 -1.84
C ILE A 105 0.90 12.79 -0.33
N HIS A 106 1.51 11.98 0.54
CA HIS A 106 1.26 12.09 1.99
C HIS A 106 2.25 13.00 2.70
N HIS A 107 3.45 13.12 2.16
CA HIS A 107 4.51 13.85 2.80
C HIS A 107 5.01 15.00 1.93
N PHE A 108 5.42 14.73 0.69
CA PHE A 108 5.98 15.75 -0.18
C PHE A 108 4.98 16.89 -0.43
N GLU A 109 3.77 16.63 -0.95
CA GLU A 109 2.76 17.68 -1.19
C GLU A 109 2.35 18.45 0.09
N LYS A 110 2.53 17.85 1.26
CA LYS A 110 2.11 18.44 2.55
C LYS A 110 3.17 19.35 3.16
N PHE A 111 4.44 19.00 3.03
CA PHE A 111 5.55 19.68 3.70
C PHE A 111 6.53 20.36 2.73
N HIS A 112 6.43 20.04 1.45
CA HIS A 112 7.31 20.49 0.38
C HIS A 112 6.49 21.00 -0.82
N ASP A 113 7.14 21.71 -1.72
CA ASP A 113 6.54 22.22 -2.96
C ASP A 113 7.53 22.22 -4.13
N GLU A 114 7.11 22.73 -5.28
CA GLU A 114 7.93 22.79 -6.50
C GLU A 114 9.25 23.56 -6.36
N ASN A 115 9.40 24.37 -5.31
CA ASN A 115 10.61 25.14 -4.99
C ASN A 115 11.49 24.48 -3.92
N THR A 116 11.04 23.37 -3.32
CA THR A 116 11.81 22.59 -2.36
C THR A 116 13.10 22.09 -3.01
N LYS A 117 14.22 22.29 -2.32
CA LYS A 117 15.50 21.74 -2.75
C LYS A 117 15.82 20.48 -1.95
N GLU A 118 16.78 19.70 -2.45
CA GLU A 118 17.29 18.51 -1.77
C GLU A 118 17.78 18.81 -0.34
N GLU A 119 18.39 19.97 -0.12
CA GLU A 119 18.84 20.45 1.19
C GLU A 119 17.71 20.72 2.20
N ASP A 120 16.47 20.86 1.74
CA ASP A 120 15.29 21.09 2.57
C ASP A 120 14.60 19.76 2.98
N LEU A 121 14.92 18.64 2.30
CA LEU A 121 14.35 17.31 2.53
C LEU A 121 14.95 16.63 3.77
N THR A 122 14.59 17.17 4.94
CA THR A 122 15.23 16.84 6.22
C THR A 122 14.26 16.29 7.27
N HIS A 123 12.98 16.12 6.94
CA HIS A 123 12.04 15.48 7.85
C HIS A 123 12.44 14.01 8.08
N PRO A 124 12.11 13.42 9.24
CA PRO A 124 12.38 12.01 9.50
C PRO A 124 11.85 11.08 8.40
N GLU A 125 10.69 11.40 7.83
CA GLU A 125 10.06 10.68 6.72
C GLU A 125 10.85 10.83 5.41
N ASP A 126 11.35 12.04 5.07
CA ASP A 126 12.24 12.29 3.92
C ASP A 126 13.48 11.39 4.00
N ILE A 127 14.16 11.44 5.15
CA ILE A 127 15.40 10.68 5.39
C ILE A 127 15.13 9.17 5.34
N ALA A 128 14.01 8.72 5.91
CA ALA A 128 13.66 7.31 5.91
C ALA A 128 13.36 6.79 4.49
N HIS A 129 12.64 7.59 3.69
CA HIS A 129 12.33 7.29 2.30
C HIS A 129 13.62 7.16 1.47
N PHE A 130 14.52 8.16 1.50
CA PHE A 130 15.77 8.09 0.74
C PHE A 130 16.72 6.99 1.20
N ARG A 131 16.81 6.72 2.51
CA ARG A 131 17.61 5.60 3.01
C ARG A 131 17.10 4.26 2.45
N LYS A 132 15.79 4.10 2.27
CA LYS A 132 15.20 2.89 1.67
C LYS A 132 15.65 2.75 0.21
N HIS A 133 15.66 3.84 -0.55
CA HIS A 133 16.18 3.87 -1.93
C HIS A 133 17.65 3.50 -2.00
N ASP A 134 18.49 4.13 -1.18
CA ASP A 134 19.92 3.78 -1.11
C ASP A 134 20.14 2.28 -0.83
N GLU A 135 19.33 1.70 0.07
CA GLU A 135 19.38 0.27 0.40
C GLU A 135 18.91 -0.62 -0.77
N MET A 136 17.87 -0.21 -1.50
CA MET A 136 17.36 -0.94 -2.67
C MET A 136 18.35 -0.90 -3.83
N ASP A 137 18.95 0.26 -4.11
CA ASP A 137 19.96 0.43 -5.14
C ASP A 137 21.20 -0.41 -4.84
N ALA A 138 21.70 -0.38 -3.60
CA ALA A 138 22.84 -1.21 -3.19
C ALA A 138 22.54 -2.72 -3.30
N GLN A 139 21.30 -3.13 -3.02
CA GLN A 139 20.87 -4.53 -3.21
C GLN A 139 20.78 -4.91 -4.68
N ALA A 140 20.27 -4.02 -5.53
CA ALA A 140 20.19 -4.22 -6.97
C ALA A 140 21.59 -4.35 -7.59
N GLU A 141 22.51 -3.44 -7.26
CA GLU A 141 23.91 -3.51 -7.71
C GLU A 141 24.58 -4.82 -7.27
N TYR A 142 24.36 -5.25 -6.02
CA TYR A 142 24.87 -6.52 -5.53
C TYR A 142 24.30 -7.70 -6.33
N GLN A 143 22.99 -7.71 -6.59
CA GLN A 143 22.35 -8.76 -7.36
C GLN A 143 22.85 -8.80 -8.81
N GLU A 144 22.99 -7.65 -9.47
CA GLU A 144 23.55 -7.56 -10.83
C GLU A 144 24.98 -8.11 -10.89
N HIS A 145 25.81 -7.78 -9.91
CA HIS A 145 27.16 -8.33 -9.82
C HIS A 145 27.13 -9.86 -9.68
N MET A 146 26.24 -10.40 -8.84
CA MET A 146 26.08 -11.84 -8.65
C MET A 146 25.58 -12.55 -9.92
N ASP A 147 24.70 -11.93 -10.69
CA ASP A 147 24.15 -12.48 -11.95
C ASP A 147 25.19 -12.50 -13.07
N GLN A 148 26.16 -11.58 -13.05
CA GLN A 148 27.30 -11.60 -13.97
C GLN A 148 28.32 -12.70 -13.63
N MET A 149 28.30 -13.26 -12.42
CA MET A 149 29.20 -14.35 -12.04
C MET A 149 28.75 -15.66 -12.71
N PRO A 150 29.61 -16.31 -13.52
CA PRO A 150 29.24 -17.57 -14.18
C PRO A 150 29.03 -18.73 -13.19
N ILE A 151 29.66 -18.65 -12.02
CA ILE A 151 29.51 -19.61 -10.91
C ILE A 151 29.59 -18.84 -9.60
N VAL A 152 28.53 -18.92 -8.79
CA VAL A 152 28.55 -18.45 -7.40
C VAL A 152 29.11 -19.56 -6.52
N GLU A 153 30.40 -19.51 -6.18
CA GLU A 153 31.10 -20.59 -5.47
C GLU A 153 30.44 -20.98 -4.13
N GLN A 154 29.83 -20.01 -3.44
CA GLN A 154 29.10 -20.23 -2.20
C GLN A 154 27.87 -21.13 -2.39
N ASN A 155 27.25 -21.10 -3.57
CA ASN A 155 26.10 -21.91 -3.93
C ASN A 155 26.49 -23.30 -4.47
N ILE A 156 27.79 -23.58 -4.67
CA ILE A 156 28.26 -24.91 -5.07
C ILE A 156 27.98 -25.89 -3.91
N PRO A 157 27.15 -26.93 -4.13
CA PRO A 157 26.89 -27.95 -3.11
C PRO A 157 28.19 -28.61 -2.66
N GLN A 158 28.30 -28.95 -1.38
CA GLN A 158 29.54 -29.45 -0.76
C GLN A 158 30.17 -30.64 -1.51
N LYS A 159 29.34 -31.50 -2.11
CA LYS A 159 29.77 -32.66 -2.92
C LYS A 159 30.56 -32.30 -4.20
N PHE A 160 30.55 -31.04 -4.63
CA PHE A 160 31.24 -30.55 -5.84
C PHE A 160 32.38 -29.58 -5.54
N ARG A 161 32.61 -29.19 -4.27
CA ARG A 161 33.77 -28.38 -3.90
C ARG A 161 35.01 -29.27 -3.89
N ARG A 162 35.97 -29.04 -4.78
CA ARG A 162 37.27 -29.74 -4.78
C ARG A 162 38.21 -29.05 -3.79
N TYR A 163 38.71 -29.82 -2.83
CA TYR A 163 39.72 -29.41 -1.86
C TYR A 163 41.11 -29.32 -2.50
#